data_AF-A0A128FHR0-F1
#
_entry.id   AF-A0A128FHR0-F1
#
_cell.length_a   1.000
_cell.length_b   1.000
_cell.length_c   1.000
_cell.angle_alpha   90.00
_cell.angle_beta   90.00
_cell.angle_gamma   90.00
#
_symmetry.space_group_name_H-M   'P 1'
#
loop_
_entity.id
_entity.type
_entity.pdbx_description
1 polymer ?
#
loop_
_entity_poly.entity_id
_entity_poly.type
_entity_poly.pdbx_seq_one_letter_code
_entity_poly.pdbx_strand_id
1 'polypeptide(L)'
;MKEIFSDRIQDLVQQCLRDIKNENILPIIAIEPIETPFSDLEENSLAQEVISELINIFQQEFQPDDNQLLDIIISVPWHRFSHNSQVNLPQKVRQYVSFVQWTKEKLKIFIENRIQWEFKRVGRQHSSRHGESWKLLFESVVHNNYPRVAFNEDSFSYVLRHTNYRPREVQRIARKAVEICADKTGRNYDDVLKGVGGIRVSGSHIRAAVTDYVDGTSRDRKIESYRRFRKLEEVTASLKGLKIPCKPEDIYERFDSNINQQDAFSWLWQSGMLGIEATCEEGQIENLKHILPPNIMQINVDIRQNEYVRWYFFEYNTRGDYFEIYDQYSRLKGLTLKCTFHPLMFEDFAAHVSDRWPVGI
;
A
#
# COMPACT_ATOMS: atom_id res chain seq x y z
N MET A 1 24.35 -18.85 18.46
CA MET A 1 23.04 -18.81 17.76
C MET A 1 22.09 -19.92 18.19
N LYS A 2 22.52 -21.19 18.34
CA LYS A 2 21.66 -22.27 18.90
C LYS A 2 21.14 -22.01 20.33
N GLU A 3 21.83 -21.19 21.13
CA GLU A 3 21.38 -20.82 22.49
C GLU A 3 20.29 -19.74 22.55
N ILE A 4 20.04 -19.00 21.45
CA ILE A 4 19.07 -17.88 21.46
C ILE A 4 17.62 -18.39 21.33
N PHE A 5 17.44 -19.61 20.82
CA PHE A 5 16.15 -20.31 20.73
C PHE A 5 16.21 -21.61 21.55
N SER A 6 16.42 -21.49 22.87
CA SER A 6 16.28 -22.64 23.78
C SER A 6 14.79 -22.99 23.94
N ASP A 7 14.47 -24.27 24.11
CA ASP A 7 13.11 -24.77 24.40
C ASP A 7 12.43 -23.97 25.54
N ARG A 8 13.22 -23.54 26.54
CA ARG A 8 12.76 -22.71 27.65
C ARG A 8 12.21 -21.33 27.23
N ILE A 9 12.77 -20.69 26.21
CA ILE A 9 12.27 -19.40 25.69
C ILE A 9 10.98 -19.64 24.92
N GLN A 10 10.91 -20.72 24.14
CA GLN A 10 9.70 -21.13 23.44
C GLN A 10 8.56 -21.41 24.43
N ASP A 11 8.82 -22.13 25.52
CA ASP A 11 7.83 -22.41 26.57
C ASP A 11 7.30 -21.14 27.23
N LEU A 12 8.19 -20.19 27.55
CA LEU A 12 7.82 -18.90 28.14
C LEU A 12 6.97 -18.06 27.18
N VAL A 13 7.33 -18.04 25.89
CA VAL A 13 6.55 -17.35 24.86
C VAL A 13 5.16 -18.00 24.73
N GLN A 14 5.07 -19.34 24.65
CA GLN A 14 3.80 -20.06 24.59
C GLN A 14 2.94 -19.83 25.84
N GLN A 15 3.56 -19.73 27.02
CA GLN A 15 2.84 -19.40 28.25
C GLN A 15 2.27 -17.98 28.22
N CYS A 16 3.06 -16.98 27.82
CA CYS A 16 2.56 -15.62 27.63
C CYS A 16 1.43 -15.56 26.59
N LEU A 17 1.50 -16.35 25.52
CA LEU A 17 0.46 -16.43 24.50
C LEU A 17 -0.82 -17.08 25.02
N ARG A 18 -0.70 -18.09 25.89
CA ARG A 18 -1.85 -18.71 26.59
C ARG A 18 -2.56 -17.69 27.47
N ASP A 19 -1.79 -16.89 28.20
CA ASP A 19 -2.32 -15.88 29.11
C ASP A 19 -3.11 -14.79 28.37
N ILE A 20 -2.77 -14.51 27.10
CA ILE A 20 -3.45 -13.49 26.28
C ILE A 20 -4.39 -14.07 25.22
N LYS A 21 -4.63 -15.39 25.19
CA LYS A 21 -5.41 -16.07 24.14
C LYS A 21 -6.83 -15.52 23.97
N ASN A 22 -7.43 -15.07 25.07
CA ASN A 22 -8.80 -14.53 25.10
C ASN A 22 -8.83 -13.00 25.12
N GLU A 23 -7.68 -12.34 25.02
CA GLU A 23 -7.57 -10.90 25.00
C GLU A 23 -7.79 -10.37 23.58
N ASN A 24 -8.25 -9.12 23.45
CA ASN A 24 -8.51 -8.49 22.16
C ASN A 24 -7.25 -8.25 21.31
N ILE A 25 -6.05 -8.52 21.84
CA ILE A 25 -4.77 -8.24 21.20
C ILE A 25 -3.96 -9.55 21.16
N LEU A 26 -4.05 -10.24 20.03
CA LEU A 26 -3.23 -11.42 19.74
C LEU A 26 -2.03 -11.01 18.87
N PRO A 27 -0.81 -11.44 19.20
CA PRO A 27 0.36 -11.18 18.37
C PRO A 27 0.29 -12.02 17.08
N ILE A 28 0.43 -11.33 15.95
CA ILE A 28 0.52 -11.94 14.61
C ILE A 28 1.95 -11.80 14.13
N ILE A 29 2.55 -12.89 13.66
CA ILE A 29 3.85 -12.84 12.98
C ILE A 29 3.59 -12.79 11.48
N ALA A 30 3.82 -11.61 10.88
CA ALA A 30 3.80 -11.44 9.43
C ALA A 30 5.21 -11.64 8.85
N ILE A 31 5.41 -12.72 8.09
CA ILE A 31 6.65 -12.95 7.34
C ILE A 31 6.47 -12.37 5.94
N GLU A 32 7.13 -11.25 5.67
CA GLU A 32 7.23 -10.66 4.35
C GLU A 32 8.63 -10.97 3.78
N PRO A 33 8.76 -11.67 2.65
CA PRO A 33 10.06 -11.93 2.05
C PRO A 33 10.72 -10.61 1.67
N ILE A 34 12.04 -10.59 1.77
CA ILE A 34 12.85 -9.43 1.36
C ILE A 34 12.66 -9.27 -0.14
N GLU A 35 12.17 -8.10 -0.58
CA GLU A 35 12.25 -7.71 -1.98
C GLU A 35 13.75 -7.59 -2.31
N THR A 36 14.24 -8.45 -3.22
CA THR A 36 15.62 -8.46 -3.71
C THR A 36 15.67 -7.94 -5.14
N PRO A 37 15.41 -6.63 -5.38
CA PRO A 37 15.71 -6.06 -6.68
C PRO A 37 17.23 -6.23 -6.93
N PHE A 38 17.62 -6.65 -8.14
CA PHE A 38 19.01 -6.82 -8.59
C PHE A 38 19.80 -8.05 -8.08
N SER A 39 19.15 -9.17 -7.73
CA SER A 39 19.89 -10.43 -7.52
C SER A 39 19.94 -11.26 -8.80
N ASP A 40 21.07 -11.91 -9.09
CA ASP A 40 21.23 -12.87 -10.20
C ASP A 40 20.22 -14.04 -10.12
N LEU A 41 19.61 -14.25 -8.94
CA LEU A 41 18.54 -15.22 -8.73
C LEU A 41 17.22 -14.80 -9.42
N GLU A 42 17.02 -13.52 -9.71
CA GLU A 42 15.78 -13.00 -10.34
C GLU A 42 15.76 -13.20 -11.86
N GLU A 43 16.94 -13.30 -12.51
CA GLU A 43 17.04 -13.46 -13.98
C GLU A 43 16.51 -14.82 -14.48
N ASN A 44 16.44 -15.83 -13.61
CA ASN A 44 16.12 -17.22 -13.98
C ASN A 44 14.83 -17.77 -13.34
N SER A 45 13.93 -16.92 -12.81
CA SER A 45 12.79 -17.36 -11.96
C SER A 45 13.20 -18.06 -10.65
N LEU A 46 14.50 -18.17 -10.39
CA LEU A 46 15.07 -18.86 -9.22
C LEU A 46 14.70 -18.16 -7.92
N ALA A 47 14.54 -16.84 -7.89
CA ALA A 47 14.08 -16.12 -6.70
C ALA A 47 12.63 -16.48 -6.31
N GLN A 48 11.76 -16.71 -7.30
CA GLN A 48 10.41 -17.20 -7.07
C GLN A 48 10.44 -18.65 -6.61
N GLU A 49 11.23 -19.51 -7.25
CA GLU A 49 11.42 -20.91 -6.83
C GLU A 49 12.00 -21.00 -5.42
N VAL A 50 12.99 -20.17 -5.08
CA VAL A 50 13.61 -20.11 -3.75
C VAL A 50 12.60 -19.61 -2.72
N ILE A 51 11.78 -18.59 -3.02
CA ILE A 51 10.74 -18.14 -2.09
C ILE A 51 9.68 -19.22 -1.92
N SER A 52 9.19 -19.82 -3.00
CA SER A 52 8.25 -20.94 -2.96
C SER A 52 8.82 -22.11 -2.17
N GLU A 53 10.09 -22.44 -2.34
CA GLU A 53 10.76 -23.54 -1.65
C GLU A 53 11.05 -23.21 -0.18
N LEU A 54 11.42 -21.97 0.14
CA LEU A 54 11.53 -21.52 1.53
C LEU A 54 10.18 -21.56 2.24
N ILE A 55 9.10 -21.22 1.54
CA ILE A 55 7.72 -21.36 2.05
C ILE A 55 7.38 -22.83 2.22
N ASN A 56 7.71 -23.70 1.26
CA ASN A 56 7.48 -25.14 1.35
C ASN A 56 8.26 -25.76 2.51
N ILE A 57 9.55 -25.44 2.67
CA ILE A 57 10.42 -25.85 3.78
C ILE A 57 9.85 -25.34 5.09
N PHE A 58 9.48 -24.06 5.18
CA PHE A 58 8.83 -23.51 6.36
C PHE A 58 7.54 -24.27 6.68
N GLN A 59 6.70 -24.59 5.70
CA GLN A 59 5.46 -25.34 5.90
C GLN A 59 5.68 -26.82 6.25
N GLN A 60 6.78 -27.43 5.80
CA GLN A 60 7.16 -28.80 6.15
C GLN A 60 7.66 -28.87 7.59
N GLU A 61 8.58 -27.99 7.96
CA GLU A 61 9.24 -27.95 9.27
C GLU A 61 8.35 -27.34 10.36
N PHE A 62 7.53 -26.35 9.99
CA PHE A 62 6.57 -25.71 10.88
C PHE A 62 5.19 -26.36 10.75
N GLN A 63 5.01 -27.47 11.48
CA GLN A 63 3.69 -28.05 11.70
C GLN A 63 3.03 -27.33 12.88
N PRO A 64 1.96 -26.54 12.68
CA PRO A 64 1.22 -25.98 13.81
C PRO A 64 0.66 -27.14 14.65
N ASP A 65 1.13 -27.23 15.89
CA ASP A 65 0.53 -28.09 16.91
C ASP A 65 -0.78 -27.44 17.39
N ASP A 66 -1.73 -28.23 17.90
CA ASP A 66 -3.00 -27.75 18.49
C ASP A 66 -2.75 -26.80 19.69
N ASN A 67 -1.52 -26.81 20.22
CA ASN A 67 -1.04 -25.93 21.28
C ASN A 67 -0.48 -24.58 20.78
N GLN A 68 -0.34 -24.37 19.48
CA GLN A 68 0.23 -23.15 18.89
C GLN A 68 -0.80 -22.02 18.90
N LEU A 69 -0.48 -20.94 19.61
CA LEU A 69 -1.37 -19.78 19.78
C LEU A 69 -0.98 -18.55 18.95
N LEU A 70 0.12 -18.64 18.19
CA LEU A 70 0.54 -17.61 17.26
C LEU A 70 -0.12 -17.83 15.90
N ASP A 71 -0.86 -16.83 15.45
CA ASP A 71 -1.21 -16.72 14.04
C ASP A 71 0.04 -16.27 13.27
N ILE A 72 0.62 -17.20 12.52
CA ILE A 72 1.69 -16.88 11.56
C ILE A 72 1.05 -16.66 10.21
N ILE A 73 1.23 -15.44 9.69
CA ILE A 73 0.78 -15.06 8.36
C ILE A 73 2.02 -14.89 7.48
N ILE A 74 2.09 -15.67 6.41
CA ILE A 74 3.12 -15.48 5.40
C ILE A 74 2.53 -14.56 4.33
N SER A 75 3.07 -13.35 4.24
CA SER A 75 2.68 -12.37 3.22
C SER A 75 3.64 -12.50 2.05
N VAL A 76 3.20 -13.08 0.94
CA VAL A 76 3.99 -13.15 -0.30
C VAL A 76 3.69 -11.89 -1.13
N PRO A 77 4.72 -11.15 -1.61
CA PRO A 77 4.52 -10.01 -2.49
C PRO A 77 3.76 -10.48 -3.72
N TRP A 78 2.67 -9.78 -4.02
CA TRP A 78 1.71 -10.14 -5.07
C TRP A 78 2.36 -10.33 -6.45
N HIS A 79 3.40 -9.56 -6.78
CA HIS A 79 4.14 -9.67 -8.04
C HIS A 79 5.00 -10.95 -8.15
N ARG A 80 5.19 -11.69 -7.06
CA ARG A 80 5.93 -12.96 -7.01
C ARG A 80 5.03 -14.19 -7.03
N PHE A 81 3.70 -13.99 -7.05
CA PHE A 81 2.73 -15.07 -7.14
C PHE A 81 2.38 -15.32 -8.60
N SER A 82 2.92 -16.40 -9.19
CA SER A 82 2.39 -16.94 -10.43
C SER A 82 1.29 -17.93 -10.07
N HIS A 83 0.10 -17.80 -10.68
CA HIS A 83 -0.93 -18.83 -10.58
C HIS A 83 -0.44 -20.23 -11.01
N ASN A 84 0.68 -20.30 -11.75
CA ASN A 84 1.29 -21.52 -12.23
C ASN A 84 2.51 -22.00 -11.41
N SER A 85 3.01 -21.22 -10.44
CA SER A 85 4.13 -21.67 -9.58
C SER A 85 3.61 -22.64 -8.52
N GLN A 86 4.12 -23.87 -8.58
CA GLN A 86 3.74 -25.01 -7.75
C GLN A 86 4.16 -24.82 -6.27
N VAL A 87 3.48 -23.93 -5.55
CA VAL A 87 3.29 -24.17 -4.12
C VAL A 87 2.49 -25.46 -4.03
N ASN A 88 3.05 -26.50 -3.42
CA ASN A 88 2.42 -27.82 -3.33
C ASN A 88 1.15 -27.74 -2.47
N LEU A 89 0.04 -27.36 -3.11
CA LEU A 89 -1.29 -27.37 -2.53
C LEU A 89 -1.89 -28.75 -2.85
N PRO A 90 -1.86 -29.71 -1.90
CA PRO A 90 -2.74 -29.59 -0.73
C PRO A 90 -2.17 -30.19 0.59
N GLN A 91 -2.48 -29.57 1.73
CA GLN A 91 -3.07 -30.21 2.95
C GLN A 91 -3.05 -29.24 4.16
N LYS A 92 -4.19 -29.16 4.85
CA LYS A 92 -4.46 -28.52 6.17
C LYS A 92 -4.20 -27.03 6.42
N VAL A 93 -3.61 -26.26 5.49
CA VAL A 93 -3.33 -24.81 5.72
C VAL A 93 -4.35 -23.86 5.04
N ARG A 94 -5.51 -24.35 4.57
CA ARG A 94 -6.58 -23.46 4.04
C ARG A 94 -7.01 -22.37 5.04
N GLN A 95 -6.73 -22.54 6.32
CA GLN A 95 -7.11 -21.61 7.39
C GLN A 95 -6.15 -20.41 7.55
N TYR A 96 -4.93 -20.47 7.00
CA TYR A 96 -3.87 -19.49 7.30
C TYR A 96 -3.34 -18.71 6.08
N VAL A 97 -3.77 -19.04 4.87
CA VAL A 97 -3.55 -18.17 3.70
C VAL A 97 -4.66 -17.12 3.68
N SER A 98 -4.43 -16.01 4.39
CA SER A 98 -5.30 -14.84 4.32
C SER A 98 -4.60 -13.72 3.55
N PHE A 99 -5.33 -13.05 2.67
CA PHE A 99 -4.91 -11.77 2.13
C PHE A 99 -5.11 -10.74 3.24
N VAL A 100 -4.04 -10.30 3.89
CA VAL A 100 -4.14 -9.22 4.88
C VAL A 100 -4.39 -7.93 4.12
N GLN A 101 -5.67 -7.60 3.96
CA GLN A 101 -6.08 -6.29 3.45
C GLN A 101 -6.21 -5.34 4.63
N TRP A 102 -5.20 -4.48 4.80
CA TRP A 102 -5.26 -3.40 5.78
C TRP A 102 -6.39 -2.44 5.39
N THR A 103 -7.32 -2.18 6.31
CA THR A 103 -8.20 -1.02 6.18
C THR A 103 -7.46 0.21 6.69
N LYS A 104 -7.88 1.40 6.25
CA LYS A 104 -7.31 2.68 6.71
C LYS A 104 -7.31 2.77 8.24
N GLU A 105 -8.41 2.36 8.87
CA GLU A 105 -8.62 2.44 10.32
C GLU A 105 -7.69 1.49 11.07
N LYS A 106 -7.61 0.22 10.65
CA LYS A 106 -6.72 -0.77 11.26
C LYS A 106 -5.26 -0.35 11.14
N LEU A 107 -4.87 0.16 9.97
CA LEU A 107 -3.52 0.62 9.72
C LEU A 107 -3.19 1.87 10.53
N LYS A 108 -4.13 2.82 10.64
CA LYS A 108 -3.99 4.01 11.48
C LYS A 108 -3.74 3.63 12.94
N ILE A 109 -4.54 2.73 13.51
CA ILE A 109 -4.37 2.25 14.89
C ILE A 109 -2.99 1.61 15.06
N PHE A 110 -2.57 0.75 14.12
CA PHE A 110 -1.26 0.11 14.16
C PHE A 110 -0.10 1.11 14.16
N ILE A 111 -0.16 2.11 13.28
CA ILE A 111 0.87 3.17 13.20
C ILE A 111 0.85 4.08 14.43
N GLU A 112 -0.33 4.42 14.95
CA GLU A 112 -0.47 5.19 16.19
C GLU A 112 0.19 4.47 17.37
N ASN A 113 -0.07 3.18 17.54
CA ASN A 113 0.56 2.36 18.59
C ASN A 113 2.08 2.34 18.44
N ARG A 114 2.60 2.28 17.21
CA ARG A 114 4.04 2.35 16.97
C ARG A 114 4.63 3.70 17.37
N ILE A 115 3.96 4.81 17.04
CA ILE A 115 4.40 6.16 17.44
C ILE A 115 4.36 6.31 18.97
N GLN A 116 3.33 5.79 19.64
CA GLN A 116 3.24 5.81 21.11
C GLN A 116 4.40 5.05 21.75
N TRP A 117 4.79 3.91 21.18
CA TRP A 117 5.97 3.18 21.64
C TRP A 117 7.25 4.01 21.53
N GLU A 118 7.44 4.72 20.40
CA GLU A 118 8.58 5.64 20.22
C GLU A 118 8.53 6.82 21.21
N PHE A 119 7.36 7.40 21.45
CA PHE A 119 7.18 8.44 22.47
C PHE A 119 7.58 7.96 23.85
N LYS A 120 7.14 6.75 24.25
CA LYS A 120 7.52 6.15 25.52
C LYS A 120 9.03 5.92 25.60
N ARG A 121 9.66 5.43 24.52
CA ARG A 121 11.11 5.21 24.43
C ARG A 121 11.90 6.49 24.74
N VAL A 122 11.45 7.63 24.19
CA VAL A 122 12.11 8.92 24.40
C VAL A 122 11.62 9.68 25.63
N GLY A 123 10.76 9.08 26.46
CA GLY A 123 10.24 9.69 27.69
C GLY A 123 9.18 10.78 27.48
N ARG A 124 8.55 10.85 26.29
CA ARG A 124 7.41 11.74 26.05
C ARG A 124 6.15 11.14 26.68
N GLN A 125 5.56 11.88 27.61
CA GLN A 125 4.28 11.46 28.20
C GLN A 125 3.16 11.64 27.18
N HIS A 126 2.49 10.54 26.84
CA HIS A 126 1.29 10.53 26.02
C HIS A 126 0.10 10.18 26.91
N SER A 127 -0.66 11.18 27.35
CA SER A 127 -1.95 10.93 27.99
C SER A 127 -3.01 10.70 26.91
N SER A 128 -3.97 9.80 27.15
CA SER A 128 -5.11 9.57 26.25
C SER A 128 -5.97 10.82 26.00
N ARG A 129 -5.77 11.90 26.78
CA ARG A 129 -6.40 13.22 26.59
C ARG A 129 -5.72 14.07 25.51
N HIS A 130 -4.51 13.74 25.04
CA HIS A 130 -3.75 14.57 24.09
C HIS A 130 -4.02 14.28 22.60
N GLY A 131 -5.01 13.45 22.28
CA GLY A 131 -5.43 13.18 20.91
C GLY A 131 -4.59 12.09 20.20
N GLU A 132 -4.76 11.99 18.90
CA GLU A 132 -4.12 10.99 18.05
C GLU A 132 -2.59 11.19 18.02
N SER A 133 -1.82 10.12 18.24
CA SER A 133 -0.36 10.18 18.31
C SER A 133 0.28 10.64 17.00
N TRP A 134 -0.36 10.32 15.87
CA TRP A 134 0.00 10.87 14.57
C TRP A 134 -0.05 12.40 14.57
N LYS A 135 -1.17 12.99 15.01
CA LYS A 135 -1.35 14.44 15.09
C LYS A 135 -0.43 15.09 16.13
N LEU A 136 0.07 14.34 17.11
CA LEU A 136 1.06 14.86 18.07
C LEU A 136 2.47 14.93 17.50
N LEU A 137 2.82 14.08 16.53
CA LEU A 137 4.12 14.06 15.86
C LEU A 137 4.13 14.91 14.59
N PHE A 138 3.09 14.79 13.78
CA PHE A 138 2.95 15.39 12.46
C PHE A 138 1.90 16.50 12.47
N GLU A 139 2.02 17.47 11.57
CA GLU A 139 0.90 18.37 11.24
C GLU A 139 -0.30 17.57 10.73
N SER A 140 -1.51 18.03 11.04
CA SER A 140 -2.74 17.31 10.66
C SER A 140 -3.04 17.38 9.17
N VAL A 141 -2.46 18.35 8.46
CA VAL A 141 -2.74 18.56 7.03
C VAL A 141 -1.46 18.74 6.22
N VAL A 142 -1.50 18.31 4.96
CA VAL A 142 -0.46 18.52 3.95
C VAL A 142 -1.06 19.31 2.79
N HIS A 143 -0.38 20.39 2.40
CA HIS A 143 -0.74 21.13 1.19
C HIS A 143 -0.33 20.32 -0.04
N ASN A 144 -1.29 19.81 -0.79
CA ASN A 144 -1.07 18.93 -1.94
C ASN A 144 -1.11 19.74 -3.24
N ASN A 145 0.00 19.71 -3.98
CA ASN A 145 0.25 20.54 -5.15
C ASN A 145 0.15 19.79 -6.49
N TYR A 146 -0.08 18.46 -6.49
CA TYR A 146 -0.23 17.68 -7.74
C TYR A 146 -1.45 18.07 -8.60
N PRO A 147 -2.63 18.30 -8.00
CA PRO A 147 -3.81 18.75 -8.73
C PRO A 147 -3.70 20.23 -9.09
N ARG A 148 -4.37 20.64 -10.17
CA ARG A 148 -4.39 22.03 -10.64
C ARG A 148 -4.85 23.02 -9.55
N VAL A 149 -5.77 22.60 -8.68
CA VAL A 149 -6.20 23.36 -7.50
C VAL A 149 -5.56 22.70 -6.29
N ALA A 150 -4.66 23.40 -5.60
CA ALA A 150 -4.07 22.89 -4.37
C ALA A 150 -5.10 22.88 -3.22
N PHE A 151 -5.00 21.90 -2.34
CA PHE A 151 -5.80 21.81 -1.10
C PHE A 151 -4.99 21.26 0.07
N ASN A 152 -5.62 21.33 1.24
CA ASN A 152 -5.13 20.71 2.45
C ASN A 152 -5.77 19.32 2.60
N GLU A 153 -4.93 18.30 2.50
CA GLU A 153 -5.29 16.89 2.68
C GLU A 153 -4.92 16.44 4.10
N ASP A 154 -5.69 15.56 4.74
CA ASP A 154 -5.28 14.92 6.01
C ASP A 154 -3.92 14.23 5.83
N SER A 155 -2.98 14.48 6.73
CA SER A 155 -1.59 14.06 6.53
C SER A 155 -1.37 12.55 6.55
N PHE A 156 -2.19 11.80 7.29
CA PHE A 156 -2.14 10.33 7.27
C PHE A 156 -2.68 9.79 5.95
N SER A 157 -3.82 10.32 5.49
CA SER A 157 -4.37 10.04 4.16
C SER A 157 -3.38 10.35 3.04
N TYR A 158 -2.68 11.49 3.12
CA TYR A 158 -1.67 11.89 2.15
C TYR A 158 -0.52 10.88 2.07
N VAL A 159 -0.04 10.36 3.20
CA VAL A 159 1.00 9.31 3.20
C VAL A 159 0.44 8.00 2.64
N LEU A 160 -0.73 7.61 3.14
CA LEU A 160 -1.32 6.30 2.91
C LEU A 160 -1.50 5.97 1.41
N ARG A 161 -1.93 6.95 0.61
CA ARG A 161 -2.13 6.77 -0.84
C ARG A 161 -0.88 6.42 -1.66
N HIS A 162 0.32 6.61 -1.09
CA HIS A 162 1.57 6.27 -1.75
C HIS A 162 2.12 4.91 -1.30
N THR A 163 1.41 4.18 -0.43
CA THR A 163 1.97 3.03 0.31
C THR A 163 1.29 1.69 0.01
N ASN A 164 0.36 1.63 -0.96
CA ASN A 164 -0.46 0.44 -1.22
C ASN A 164 -1.07 -0.17 0.07
N TYR A 165 -1.33 0.68 1.08
CA TYR A 165 -1.79 0.34 2.43
C TYR A 165 -0.88 -0.66 3.17
N ARG A 166 0.43 -0.63 2.92
CA ARG A 166 1.43 -1.48 3.58
C ARG A 166 2.02 -0.77 4.81
N PRO A 167 1.97 -1.40 6.01
CA PRO A 167 2.52 -0.80 7.22
C PRO A 167 4.00 -0.44 7.13
N ARG A 168 4.80 -1.28 6.49
CA ARG A 168 6.24 -1.04 6.30
C ARG A 168 6.51 0.26 5.54
N GLU A 169 5.74 0.51 4.49
CA GLU A 169 5.89 1.68 3.62
C GLU A 169 5.48 2.97 4.37
N VAL A 170 4.36 2.92 5.11
CA VAL A 170 3.94 4.04 5.98
C VAL A 170 5.00 4.34 7.04
N GLN A 171 5.58 3.31 7.67
CA GLN A 171 6.63 3.50 8.68
C GLN A 171 7.92 4.09 8.08
N ARG A 172 8.31 3.67 6.87
CA ARG A 172 9.48 4.21 6.15
C ARG A 172 9.32 5.70 5.89
N ILE A 173 8.17 6.10 5.32
CA ILE A 173 7.87 7.52 5.05
C ILE A 173 7.82 8.32 6.34
N ALA A 174 7.13 7.81 7.38
CA ALA A 174 7.03 8.48 8.68
C ALA A 174 8.41 8.71 9.32
N ARG A 175 9.29 7.70 9.29
CA ARG A 175 10.67 7.81 9.77
C ARG A 175 11.45 8.86 8.97
N LYS A 176 11.43 8.77 7.64
CA LYS A 176 12.13 9.70 6.76
C LYS A 176 11.66 11.15 6.98
N ALA A 177 10.37 11.37 7.23
CA ALA A 177 9.84 12.70 7.53
C ALA A 177 10.39 13.27 8.86
N VAL A 178 10.57 12.41 9.88
CA VAL A 178 11.24 12.80 11.14
C VAL A 178 12.73 13.10 10.90
N GLU A 179 13.41 12.30 10.08
CA GLU A 179 14.82 12.51 9.74
C GLU A 179 15.03 13.86 9.03
N ILE A 180 14.22 14.14 8.01
CA ILE A 180 14.26 15.42 7.28
C ILE A 180 13.97 16.60 8.23
N CYS A 181 13.04 16.43 9.17
CA CYS A 181 12.72 17.46 10.16
C CYS A 181 13.91 17.72 11.10
N ALA A 182 14.57 16.67 11.57
CA ALA A 182 15.74 16.74 12.43
C ALA A 182 16.89 17.48 11.72
N ASP A 183 17.19 17.08 10.48
CA ASP A 183 18.23 17.70 9.65
C ASP A 183 17.96 19.20 9.43
N LYS A 184 16.73 19.56 9.03
CA LYS A 184 16.36 20.96 8.77
C LYS A 184 16.34 21.84 10.00
N THR A 185 16.06 21.26 11.17
CA THR A 185 15.99 22.01 12.45
C THR A 185 17.30 21.97 13.23
N GLY A 186 18.33 21.25 12.75
CA GLY A 186 19.60 21.06 13.45
C GLY A 186 19.46 20.27 14.76
N ARG A 187 18.46 19.39 14.86
CA ARG A 187 18.17 18.60 16.06
C ARG A 187 18.42 17.13 15.80
N ASN A 188 18.54 16.34 16.86
CA ASN A 188 18.52 14.89 16.73
C ASN A 188 17.07 14.36 16.63
N TYR A 189 16.94 13.10 16.19
CA TYR A 189 15.63 12.46 16.02
C TYR A 189 14.83 12.34 17.32
N ASP A 190 15.50 12.07 18.44
CA ASP A 190 14.84 11.90 19.74
C ASP A 190 14.24 13.22 20.25
N ASP A 191 14.84 14.37 19.96
CA ASP A 191 14.31 15.69 20.29
C ASP A 191 13.07 16.04 19.48
N VAL A 192 13.02 15.62 18.20
CA VAL A 192 11.82 15.74 17.36
C VAL A 192 10.70 14.84 17.91
N LEU A 193 11.00 13.59 18.27
CA LEU A 193 10.03 12.67 18.85
C LEU A 193 9.49 13.17 20.21
N LYS A 194 10.35 13.74 21.06
CA LYS A 194 9.99 14.39 22.31
C LYS A 194 9.14 15.65 22.11
N GLY A 195 9.21 16.29 20.94
CA GLY A 195 8.58 17.58 20.68
C GLY A 195 9.28 18.72 21.43
N VAL A 196 10.60 18.63 21.65
CA VAL A 196 11.36 19.67 22.38
C VAL A 196 11.21 21.01 21.65
N GLY A 197 10.83 22.05 22.38
CA GLY A 197 10.59 23.38 21.79
C GLY A 197 9.30 23.47 20.95
N GLY A 198 8.36 22.55 21.11
CA GLY A 198 7.08 22.55 20.39
C GLY A 198 7.18 22.08 18.93
N ILE A 199 8.30 21.45 18.56
CA ILE A 199 8.54 21.00 17.19
C ILE A 199 7.58 19.88 16.81
N ARG A 200 7.00 20.04 15.62
CA ARG A 200 6.21 19.03 14.93
C ARG A 200 6.75 18.86 13.52
N VAL A 201 6.62 17.66 12.99
CA VAL A 201 7.00 17.37 11.61
C VAL A 201 5.97 18.03 10.69
N SER A 202 6.40 19.08 10.00
CA SER A 202 5.53 19.85 9.10
C SER A 202 5.08 19.06 7.87
N GLY A 203 3.98 19.48 7.24
CA GLY A 203 3.53 18.91 5.97
C GLY A 203 4.57 19.00 4.86
N SER A 204 5.49 19.98 4.91
CA SER A 204 6.60 20.07 3.96
C SER A 204 7.64 18.95 4.12
N HIS A 205 7.87 18.48 5.34
CA HIS A 205 8.76 17.35 5.62
C HIS A 205 8.12 16.03 5.16
N ILE A 206 6.81 15.89 5.36
CA ILE A 206 6.03 14.75 4.87
C ILE A 206 6.09 14.67 3.34
N ARG A 207 5.88 15.79 2.64
CA ARG A 207 6.00 15.82 1.17
C ARG A 207 7.38 15.39 0.71
N ALA A 208 8.44 15.93 1.30
CA ALA A 208 9.80 15.57 0.93
C ALA A 208 10.09 14.07 1.16
N ALA A 209 9.61 13.50 2.26
CA ALA A 209 9.74 12.06 2.53
C ALA A 209 8.94 11.21 1.54
N VAL A 210 7.74 11.65 1.16
CA VAL A 210 6.93 10.98 0.13
C VAL A 210 7.61 11.04 -1.23
N THR A 211 8.13 12.19 -1.65
CA THR A 211 8.86 12.32 -2.93
C THR A 211 10.07 11.38 -2.97
N ASP A 212 10.92 11.40 -1.94
CA ASP A 212 12.09 10.50 -1.85
C ASP A 212 11.68 9.00 -1.92
N TYR A 213 10.58 8.64 -1.26
CA TYR A 213 10.04 7.28 -1.30
C TYR A 213 9.45 6.91 -2.67
N VAL A 214 8.67 7.81 -3.27
CA VAL A 214 8.03 7.63 -4.57
C VAL A 214 9.09 7.44 -5.64
N ASP A 215 10.12 8.31 -5.68
CA ASP A 215 11.21 8.25 -6.66
C ASP A 215 11.94 6.90 -6.64
N GLY A 216 12.24 6.37 -5.45
CA GLY A 216 12.85 5.06 -5.30
C GLY A 216 11.92 3.93 -5.73
N THR A 217 10.70 3.92 -5.21
CA THR A 217 9.74 2.83 -5.41
C THR A 217 9.23 2.78 -6.85
N SER A 218 8.98 3.92 -7.48
CA SER A 218 8.53 4.01 -8.86
C SER A 218 9.63 3.54 -9.82
N ARG A 219 10.90 3.90 -9.53
CA ARG A 219 12.05 3.41 -10.27
C ARG A 219 12.16 1.89 -10.19
N ASP A 220 12.11 1.32 -8.99
CA ASP A 220 12.20 -0.14 -8.80
C ASP A 220 11.04 -0.86 -9.50
N ARG A 221 9.83 -0.31 -9.38
CA ARG A 221 8.63 -0.84 -10.08
C ARG A 221 8.80 -0.81 -11.60
N LYS A 222 9.30 0.28 -12.18
CA LYS A 222 9.56 0.38 -13.63
C LYS A 222 10.61 -0.64 -14.08
N ILE A 223 11.74 -0.74 -13.37
CA ILE A 223 12.81 -1.68 -13.71
C ILE A 223 12.27 -3.11 -13.76
N GLU A 224 11.54 -3.54 -12.73
CA GLU A 224 10.97 -4.88 -12.69
C GLU A 224 9.89 -5.08 -13.76
N SER A 225 9.05 -4.08 -13.98
CA SER A 225 7.97 -4.18 -14.97
C SER A 225 8.50 -4.22 -16.40
N TYR A 226 9.57 -3.49 -16.71
CA TYR A 226 10.22 -3.52 -18.03
C TYR A 226 10.95 -4.83 -18.27
N ARG A 227 11.52 -5.43 -17.23
CA ARG A 227 12.10 -6.78 -17.28
C ARG A 227 11.04 -7.83 -17.63
N ARG A 228 9.87 -7.77 -16.97
CA ARG A 228 8.76 -8.71 -17.18
C ARG A 228 8.03 -8.47 -18.51
N PHE A 229 7.86 -7.21 -18.90
CA PHE A 229 7.09 -6.79 -20.08
C PHE A 229 7.97 -5.91 -20.98
N ARG A 230 8.69 -6.55 -21.91
CA ARG A 230 9.74 -5.90 -22.72
C ARG A 230 9.29 -4.63 -23.47
N LYS A 231 8.03 -4.56 -23.90
CA LYS A 231 7.46 -3.38 -24.61
C LYS A 231 6.84 -2.34 -23.67
N LEU A 232 6.79 -2.59 -22.37
CA LEU A 232 6.14 -1.68 -21.42
C LEU A 232 6.91 -0.35 -21.29
N GLU A 233 8.21 -0.32 -21.58
CA GLU A 233 8.97 0.93 -21.64
C GLU A 233 8.42 1.87 -22.73
N GLU A 234 8.16 1.36 -23.93
CA GLU A 234 7.55 2.12 -25.03
C GLU A 234 6.12 2.58 -24.67
N VAL A 235 5.32 1.69 -24.09
CA VAL A 235 3.95 1.98 -23.60
C VAL A 235 3.97 3.10 -22.55
N THR A 236 4.83 2.99 -21.54
CA THR A 236 4.90 3.99 -20.46
C THR A 236 5.41 5.34 -20.95
N ALA A 237 6.32 5.37 -21.93
CA ALA A 237 6.79 6.59 -22.54
C ALA A 237 5.66 7.33 -23.30
N SER A 238 4.77 6.61 -23.98
CA SER A 238 3.70 7.22 -24.78
C SER A 238 2.56 7.83 -23.93
N LEU A 239 2.45 7.41 -22.67
CA LEU A 239 1.46 7.89 -21.70
C LEU A 239 1.88 9.17 -20.97
N LYS A 240 3.09 9.70 -21.23
CA LYS A 240 3.55 10.94 -20.60
C LYS A 240 2.65 12.12 -20.93
N GLY A 241 2.31 12.90 -19.90
CA GLY A 241 1.41 14.04 -20.02
C GLY A 241 -0.04 13.66 -20.31
N LEU A 242 -0.45 12.41 -20.07
CA LEU A 242 -1.85 12.04 -20.18
C LEU A 242 -2.65 12.70 -19.07
N LYS A 243 -3.85 13.19 -19.41
CA LYS A 243 -4.81 13.69 -18.43
C LYS A 243 -5.44 12.53 -17.70
N ILE A 244 -5.44 12.54 -16.37
CA ILE A 244 -6.06 11.49 -15.55
C ILE A 244 -7.05 12.08 -14.54
N PRO A 245 -8.15 11.39 -14.22
CA PRO A 245 -8.61 10.15 -14.84
C PRO A 245 -9.12 10.38 -16.28
N CYS A 246 -8.99 9.36 -17.14
CA CYS A 246 -9.34 9.39 -18.57
C CYS A 246 -10.21 8.20 -18.96
N LYS A 247 -10.75 8.20 -20.17
CA LYS A 247 -11.40 7.00 -20.72
C LYS A 247 -10.35 6.03 -21.28
N PRO A 248 -10.67 4.72 -21.39
CA PRO A 248 -9.75 3.77 -22.00
C PRO A 248 -9.33 4.16 -23.42
N GLU A 249 -10.21 4.79 -24.19
CA GLU A 249 -9.93 5.24 -25.55
C GLU A 249 -8.81 6.30 -25.60
N ASP A 250 -8.75 7.19 -24.60
CA ASP A 250 -7.71 8.22 -24.51
C ASP A 250 -6.31 7.59 -24.31
N ILE A 251 -6.25 6.38 -23.75
CA ILE A 251 -5.02 5.58 -23.60
C ILE A 251 -4.72 4.83 -24.90
N TYR A 252 -5.73 4.22 -25.53
CA TYR A 252 -5.57 3.50 -26.80
C TYR A 252 -4.97 4.37 -27.91
N GLU A 253 -5.41 5.61 -28.01
CA GLU A 253 -4.93 6.58 -29.00
C GLU A 253 -3.45 6.97 -28.80
N ARG A 254 -2.84 6.65 -27.65
CA ARG A 254 -1.44 6.93 -27.34
C ARG A 254 -0.49 5.82 -27.75
N PHE A 255 -0.98 4.63 -28.06
CA PHE A 255 -0.12 3.51 -28.37
C PHE A 255 0.25 3.49 -29.85
N ASP A 256 1.50 3.14 -30.14
CA ASP A 256 1.93 2.86 -31.50
C ASP A 256 1.15 1.69 -32.09
N SER A 257 0.92 1.69 -33.41
CA SER A 257 0.16 0.66 -34.12
C SER A 257 0.71 -0.77 -33.97
N ASN A 258 1.96 -0.90 -33.51
CA ASN A 258 2.66 -2.17 -33.29
C ASN A 258 2.48 -2.76 -31.88
N ILE A 259 1.70 -2.08 -31.03
CA ILE A 259 1.39 -2.49 -29.66
C ILE A 259 -0.06 -2.96 -29.62
N ASN A 260 -0.27 -4.22 -29.23
CA ASN A 260 -1.61 -4.72 -28.97
C ASN A 260 -2.17 -4.01 -27.73
N GLN A 261 -3.32 -3.37 -27.88
CA GLN A 261 -3.95 -2.56 -26.83
C GLN A 261 -4.32 -3.40 -25.60
N GLN A 262 -4.81 -4.62 -25.80
CA GLN A 262 -5.23 -5.52 -24.74
C GLN A 262 -4.03 -5.96 -23.91
N ASP A 263 -2.92 -6.29 -24.58
CA ASP A 263 -1.67 -6.61 -23.92
C ASP A 263 -1.11 -5.41 -23.14
N ALA A 264 -1.13 -4.20 -23.73
CA ALA A 264 -0.64 -2.99 -23.06
C ALA A 264 -1.40 -2.68 -21.77
N PHE A 265 -2.73 -2.78 -21.77
CA PHE A 265 -3.55 -2.63 -20.57
C PHE A 265 -3.26 -3.71 -19.53
N SER A 266 -3.10 -4.95 -19.97
CA SER A 266 -2.73 -6.07 -19.08
C SER A 266 -1.37 -5.83 -18.42
N TRP A 267 -0.36 -5.38 -19.17
CA TRP A 267 0.97 -5.07 -18.64
C TRP A 267 0.94 -3.87 -17.68
N LEU A 268 0.22 -2.81 -18.01
CA LEU A 268 0.06 -1.63 -17.16
C LEU A 268 -0.70 -1.95 -15.85
N TRP A 269 -1.68 -2.84 -15.92
CA TRP A 269 -2.42 -3.34 -14.76
C TRP A 269 -1.53 -4.21 -13.87
N GLN A 270 -0.90 -5.24 -14.44
CA GLN A 270 -0.04 -6.21 -13.73
C GLN A 270 1.28 -5.62 -13.22
N SER A 271 1.64 -4.42 -13.68
CA SER A 271 2.76 -3.64 -13.14
C SER A 271 2.32 -2.72 -12.00
N GLY A 272 1.02 -2.67 -11.69
CA GLY A 272 0.44 -1.74 -10.72
C GLY A 272 0.62 -0.27 -11.10
N MET A 273 0.75 0.03 -12.40
CA MET A 273 0.90 1.41 -12.90
C MET A 273 -0.45 2.05 -13.25
N LEU A 274 -1.41 1.23 -13.67
CA LEU A 274 -2.76 1.60 -14.06
C LEU A 274 -3.79 1.04 -13.07
N GLY A 275 -4.84 1.82 -12.84
CA GLY A 275 -6.02 1.42 -12.09
C GLY A 275 -7.31 1.89 -12.75
N ILE A 276 -8.44 1.50 -12.16
CA ILE A 276 -9.78 1.94 -12.55
C ILE A 276 -10.33 2.82 -11.43
N GLU A 277 -10.78 4.01 -11.78
CA GLU A 277 -11.62 4.86 -10.94
C GLU A 277 -13.08 4.63 -11.33
N ALA A 278 -13.92 4.27 -10.36
CA ALA A 278 -15.35 4.22 -10.53
C ALA A 278 -16.02 5.33 -9.71
N THR A 279 -16.88 6.13 -10.34
CA THR A 279 -17.55 7.26 -9.69
C THR A 279 -19.06 7.12 -9.77
N CYS A 280 -19.75 7.39 -8.66
CA CYS A 280 -21.20 7.35 -8.54
C CYS A 280 -21.74 8.69 -8.01
N GLU A 281 -22.85 9.14 -8.59
CA GLU A 281 -23.62 10.29 -8.09
C GLU A 281 -24.42 9.94 -6.84
N GLU A 282 -24.75 10.96 -6.03
CA GLU A 282 -25.32 10.83 -4.69
C GLU A 282 -26.54 9.88 -4.61
N GLY A 283 -27.46 9.98 -5.57
CA GLY A 283 -28.72 9.23 -5.59
C GLY A 283 -28.60 7.73 -5.91
N GLN A 284 -27.40 7.21 -6.19
CA GLN A 284 -27.17 5.79 -6.49
C GLN A 284 -26.22 5.11 -5.51
N ILE A 285 -25.67 5.86 -4.54
CA ILE A 285 -24.66 5.37 -3.60
C ILE A 285 -25.14 4.15 -2.81
N GLU A 286 -26.33 4.23 -2.19
CA GLU A 286 -26.85 3.15 -1.33
C GLU A 286 -27.06 1.84 -2.10
N ASN A 287 -27.42 1.93 -3.38
CA ASN A 287 -27.59 0.76 -4.24
C ASN A 287 -26.26 0.08 -4.60
N LEU A 288 -25.16 0.85 -4.66
CA LEU A 288 -23.86 0.36 -5.09
C LEU A 288 -22.92 0.00 -3.93
N LYS A 289 -23.13 0.56 -2.73
CA LYS A 289 -22.33 0.27 -1.52
C LYS A 289 -22.30 -1.22 -1.14
N HIS A 290 -23.35 -1.97 -1.46
CA HIS A 290 -23.42 -3.41 -1.19
C HIS A 290 -22.75 -4.26 -2.26
N ILE A 291 -22.52 -3.70 -3.45
CA ILE A 291 -21.91 -4.39 -4.60
C ILE A 291 -20.40 -4.12 -4.65
N LEU A 292 -20.00 -2.90 -4.31
CA LEU A 292 -18.61 -2.44 -4.39
C LEU A 292 -17.92 -2.56 -3.02
N PRO A 293 -16.62 -2.94 -2.97
CA PRO A 293 -15.93 -3.14 -1.71
C PRO A 293 -15.83 -1.83 -0.91
N PRO A 294 -16.30 -1.79 0.35
CA PRO A 294 -16.34 -0.54 1.13
C PRO A 294 -14.95 -0.03 1.53
N ASN A 295 -13.96 -0.91 1.56
CA ASN A 295 -12.59 -0.61 2.00
C ASN A 295 -11.75 0.16 0.96
N ILE A 296 -12.17 0.17 -0.31
CA ILE A 296 -11.56 0.98 -1.37
C ILE A 296 -12.46 2.17 -1.76
N MET A 297 -13.51 2.40 -0.99
CA MET A 297 -14.48 3.48 -1.18
C MET A 297 -13.96 4.78 -0.56
N GLN A 298 -14.17 5.89 -1.24
CA GLN A 298 -13.97 7.23 -0.71
C GLN A 298 -15.18 8.12 -0.97
N ILE A 299 -15.68 8.74 0.09
CA ILE A 299 -16.68 9.81 0.03
C ILE A 299 -15.93 11.11 -0.22
N ASN A 300 -16.36 11.84 -1.24
CA ASN A 300 -15.76 13.11 -1.65
C ASN A 300 -16.86 14.16 -1.76
N VAL A 301 -16.45 15.43 -1.71
CA VAL A 301 -17.35 16.59 -1.78
C VAL A 301 -16.92 17.49 -2.93
N ASP A 302 -17.84 17.85 -3.82
CA ASP A 302 -17.58 18.72 -4.96
C ASP A 302 -17.49 20.22 -4.58
N ILE A 303 -17.30 21.13 -5.55
CA ILE A 303 -17.20 22.60 -5.29
C ILE A 303 -18.53 23.14 -4.72
N ARG A 304 -19.63 22.50 -5.09
CA ARG A 304 -21.01 22.86 -4.74
C ARG A 304 -21.49 22.16 -3.46
N GLN A 305 -20.58 21.49 -2.75
CA GLN A 305 -20.85 20.67 -1.57
C GLN A 305 -21.70 19.42 -1.81
N ASN A 306 -21.82 18.94 -3.05
CA ASN A 306 -22.48 17.67 -3.32
C ASN A 306 -21.53 16.52 -2.98
N GLU A 307 -22.05 15.53 -2.27
CA GLU A 307 -21.30 14.32 -1.97
C GLU A 307 -21.33 13.38 -3.18
N TYR A 308 -20.18 12.78 -3.50
CA TYR A 308 -20.09 11.71 -4.47
C TYR A 308 -19.13 10.65 -3.96
N VAL A 309 -19.33 9.42 -4.43
CA VAL A 309 -18.52 8.28 -3.98
C VAL A 309 -17.66 7.78 -5.11
N ARG A 310 -16.40 7.47 -4.77
CA ARG A 310 -15.43 6.88 -5.68
C ARG A 310 -14.91 5.56 -5.15
N TRP A 311 -14.59 4.65 -6.05
CA TRP A 311 -13.86 3.42 -5.77
C TRP A 311 -12.63 3.35 -6.66
N TYR A 312 -11.53 2.84 -6.12
CA TYR A 312 -10.26 2.71 -6.82
C TYR A 312 -9.80 1.27 -6.84
N PHE A 313 -9.76 0.71 -8.04
CA PHE A 313 -9.37 -0.66 -8.30
C PHE A 313 -7.97 -0.66 -8.88
N PHE A 314 -7.06 -1.33 -8.19
CA PHE A 314 -5.72 -1.64 -8.66
C PHE A 314 -5.50 -3.15 -8.49
N GLU A 315 -4.54 -3.71 -9.22
CA GLU A 315 -4.24 -5.14 -9.14
C GLU A 315 -4.05 -5.63 -7.69
N TYR A 316 -3.28 -4.91 -6.87
CA TYR A 316 -2.98 -5.32 -5.49
C TYR A 316 -4.16 -5.25 -4.52
N ASN A 317 -5.27 -4.59 -4.89
CA ASN A 317 -6.45 -4.44 -4.02
C ASN A 317 -7.72 -5.12 -4.57
N THR A 318 -7.61 -5.82 -5.70
CA THR A 318 -8.72 -6.50 -6.37
C THR A 318 -8.40 -7.95 -6.70
N ARG A 319 -9.43 -8.72 -7.04
CA ARG A 319 -9.29 -10.03 -7.68
C ARG A 319 -9.78 -9.88 -9.11
N GLY A 320 -8.92 -10.17 -10.08
CA GLY A 320 -9.23 -10.11 -11.51
C GLY A 320 -8.27 -9.25 -12.32
N ASP A 321 -8.32 -9.41 -13.63
CA ASP A 321 -7.61 -8.52 -14.55
C ASP A 321 -8.38 -7.22 -14.81
N TYR A 322 -7.73 -6.28 -15.51
CA TYR A 322 -8.32 -4.99 -15.86
C TYR A 322 -9.67 -5.14 -16.60
N PHE A 323 -9.74 -6.02 -17.59
CA PHE A 323 -10.91 -6.15 -18.45
C PHE A 323 -12.06 -6.84 -17.73
N GLU A 324 -11.78 -7.86 -16.92
CA GLU A 324 -12.77 -8.52 -16.07
C GLU A 324 -13.45 -7.52 -15.12
N ILE A 325 -12.65 -6.70 -14.42
CA ILE A 325 -13.16 -5.69 -13.49
C ILE A 325 -13.93 -4.60 -14.23
N TYR A 326 -13.39 -4.11 -15.35
CA TYR A 326 -14.03 -3.08 -16.16
C TYR A 326 -15.38 -3.57 -16.71
N ASP A 327 -15.44 -4.78 -17.26
CA ASP A 327 -16.67 -5.37 -17.79
C ASP A 327 -17.70 -5.66 -16.69
N GLN A 328 -17.25 -6.13 -15.53
CA GLN A 328 -18.13 -6.41 -14.40
C GLN A 328 -18.85 -5.14 -13.94
N TYR A 329 -18.14 -4.03 -13.82
CA TYR A 329 -18.68 -2.81 -13.24
C TYR A 329 -19.24 -1.82 -14.26
N SER A 330 -18.83 -1.87 -15.53
CA SER A 330 -19.36 -0.99 -16.59
C SER A 330 -20.85 -1.23 -16.87
N ARG A 331 -21.36 -2.41 -16.51
CA ARG A 331 -22.78 -2.79 -16.67
C ARG A 331 -23.68 -2.25 -15.56
N LEU A 332 -23.11 -1.69 -14.49
CA LEU A 332 -23.88 -1.15 -13.36
C LEU A 332 -24.41 0.24 -13.69
N LYS A 333 -25.73 0.41 -13.62
CA LYS A 333 -26.38 1.70 -13.85
C LYS A 333 -25.96 2.71 -12.78
N GLY A 334 -25.61 3.92 -13.20
CA GLY A 334 -25.23 5.01 -12.30
C GLY A 334 -23.74 5.06 -11.92
N LEU A 335 -22.92 4.14 -12.46
CA LEU A 335 -21.48 4.12 -12.28
C LEU A 335 -20.78 4.62 -13.55
N THR A 336 -19.82 5.52 -13.38
CA THR A 336 -18.90 5.94 -14.46
C THR A 336 -17.53 5.36 -14.18
N LEU A 337 -16.98 4.59 -15.11
CA LEU A 337 -15.62 4.04 -15.02
C LEU A 337 -14.64 4.89 -15.84
N LYS A 338 -13.44 5.07 -15.29
CA LYS A 338 -12.31 5.75 -15.92
C LYS A 338 -11.01 5.05 -15.56
N CYS A 339 -10.01 5.21 -16.41
CA CYS A 339 -8.63 4.85 -16.13
C CYS A 339 -7.96 5.92 -15.27
N THR A 340 -7.10 5.48 -14.34
CA THR A 340 -6.24 6.36 -13.53
C THR A 340 -4.87 5.73 -13.36
N PHE A 341 -3.85 6.53 -13.04
CA PHE A 341 -2.54 5.99 -12.68
C PHE A 341 -2.40 5.83 -11.18
N HIS A 342 -1.56 4.90 -10.76
CA HIS A 342 -1.18 4.78 -9.36
C HIS A 342 -0.37 6.02 -8.92
N PRO A 343 -0.51 6.57 -7.69
CA PRO A 343 0.19 7.79 -7.31
C PRO A 343 1.70 7.74 -7.31
N LEU A 344 2.26 6.55 -7.15
CA LEU A 344 3.70 6.35 -7.33
C LEU A 344 4.18 6.73 -8.74
N MET A 345 3.27 6.81 -9.72
CA MET A 345 3.62 7.03 -11.11
C MET A 345 3.33 8.45 -11.61
N PHE A 346 2.76 9.36 -10.82
CA PHE A 346 2.36 10.67 -11.35
C PHE A 346 3.52 11.55 -11.79
N GLU A 347 4.60 11.56 -11.02
CA GLU A 347 5.81 12.31 -11.39
C GLU A 347 6.44 11.71 -12.64
N ASP A 348 6.55 10.39 -12.68
CA ASP A 348 7.12 9.65 -13.81
C ASP A 348 6.35 9.82 -15.11
N PHE A 349 5.01 9.75 -15.05
CA PHE A 349 4.15 9.99 -16.20
C PHE A 349 3.92 11.47 -16.46
N ALA A 350 4.39 12.38 -15.59
CA ALA A 350 4.06 13.80 -15.64
C ALA A 350 2.55 14.03 -15.88
N ALA A 351 1.71 13.25 -15.19
CA ALA A 351 0.29 13.15 -15.52
C ALA A 351 -0.45 14.47 -15.22
N HIS A 352 -1.34 14.89 -16.13
CA HIS A 352 -2.22 16.03 -15.88
C HIS A 352 -3.41 15.59 -15.04
N VAL A 353 -3.21 15.57 -13.73
CA VAL A 353 -4.27 15.24 -12.80
C VAL A 353 -5.37 16.31 -12.88
N SER A 354 -6.59 15.89 -13.21
CA SER A 354 -7.75 16.78 -13.28
C SER A 354 -7.92 17.58 -11.98
N ASP A 355 -8.63 18.71 -12.06
CA ASP A 355 -8.68 19.80 -11.07
C ASP A 355 -8.98 19.38 -9.61
N ARG A 356 -9.35 18.11 -9.36
CA ARG A 356 -9.57 17.54 -8.03
C ARG A 356 -9.05 16.11 -7.92
N TRP A 357 -7.80 16.08 -7.45
CA TRP A 357 -7.19 15.02 -6.64
C TRP A 357 -6.88 13.73 -7.36
N PRO A 358 -5.61 13.30 -7.36
CA PRO A 358 -5.35 11.94 -7.68
C PRO A 358 -5.51 11.06 -6.44
N VAL A 359 -5.91 9.82 -6.69
CA VAL A 359 -6.02 8.81 -5.66
C VAL A 359 -4.97 7.75 -5.81
N GLY A 360 -4.45 7.35 -4.66
CA GLY A 360 -4.05 5.97 -4.43
C GLY A 360 -4.75 5.51 -3.16
N ILE A 361 -5.22 4.28 -3.22
CA ILE A 361 -5.46 3.48 -2.03
C ILE A 361 -4.32 2.49 -2.03
#